data_AF-A0A5N7N1Z1-F1
#
_entry.id   AF-A0A5N7N1Z1-F1
#
_cell.length_a   1.000
_cell.length_b   1.000
_cell.length_c   1.000
_cell.angle_alpha   90.00
_cell.angle_beta   90.00
_cell.angle_gamma   90.00
#
_symmetry.space_group_name_H-M   'P 1'
#
loop_
_entity.id
_entity.type
_entity.pdbx_description
1 polymer ?
#
loop_
_entity_poly.entity_id
_entity_poly.type
_entity_poly.pdbx_seq_one_letter_code
_entity_poly.pdbx_strand_id
1 'polypeptide(L)' 'MTISPAQLRTLSLLHTKPARRVYRSHRTDDYGWVHDDTHVRLTVTLHRLFSSGYAMLSPENRNVAVLTAKGRATLIARCG' A
#
# COMPACT_ATOMS: atom_id res chain seq x y z
N MET A 1 14.06 0.84 -11.24
CA MET A 1 13.68 1.33 -9.90
C MET A 1 13.89 0.22 -8.90
N THR A 2 14.73 0.44 -7.89
CA THR A 2 14.96 -0.54 -6.81
C THR A 2 13.97 -0.26 -5.68
N ILE A 3 13.19 -1.27 -5.28
CA ILE A 3 12.23 -1.14 -4.18
C ILE A 3 13.00 -0.96 -2.85
N SER A 4 12.61 0.02 -2.05
CA SER A 4 13.26 0.29 -0.76
C SER A 4 12.80 -0.67 0.35
N PRO A 5 13.53 -0.79 1.47
CA PRO A 5 13.09 -1.61 2.61
C PRO A 5 11.71 -1.20 3.15
N ALA A 6 11.42 0.10 3.22
CA ALA A 6 10.11 0.61 3.66
C ALA A 6 8.98 0.23 2.69
N GLN A 7 9.25 0.28 1.38
CA GLN A 7 8.33 -0.17 0.35
C GLN A 7 8.09 -1.68 0.43
N LEU A 8 9.16 -2.47 0.61
CA LEU A 8 9.04 -3.93 0.76
C LEU A 8 8.24 -4.31 2.00
N ARG A 9 8.50 -3.66 3.15
CA ARG A 9 7.70 -3.84 4.37
C ARG A 9 6.22 -3.53 4.12
N THR A 10 5.94 -2.44 3.41
CA THR A 10 4.56 -2.07 3.06
C THR A 10 3.91 -3.11 2.14
N LEU A 11 4.64 -3.66 1.15
CA LEU A 11 4.11 -4.76 0.33
C LEU A 11 3.82 -6.01 1.16
N SER A 12 4.66 -6.33 2.15
CA SER A 12 4.44 -7.47 3.04
C SER A 12 3.16 -7.29 3.87
N LEU A 13 2.91 -6.09 4.40
CA LEU A 13 1.64 -5.77 5.06
C LEU A 13 0.45 -5.95 4.11
N LEU A 14 0.52 -5.38 2.90
CA LEU A 14 -0.55 -5.53 1.91
C LEU A 14 -0.79 -6.98 1.45
N HIS A 15 0.20 -7.87 1.64
CA HIS A 15 0.05 -9.29 1.36
C HIS A 15 -0.79 -10.00 2.41
N THR A 16 -0.65 -9.61 3.68
CA THR A 16 -1.44 -10.18 4.78
C THR A 16 -2.83 -9.59 4.81
N LYS A 17 -2.96 -8.25 4.69
CA LYS A 17 -4.25 -7.57 4.73
C LYS A 17 -4.24 -6.28 3.90
N PRO A 18 -5.37 -5.90 3.28
CA PRO A 18 -5.46 -4.61 2.59
C PRO A 18 -5.29 -3.42 3.54
N ALA A 19 -4.59 -2.38 3.09
CA ALA A 19 -4.59 -1.10 3.79
C ALA A 19 -5.87 -0.30 3.47
N ARG A 20 -6.31 0.52 4.43
CA ARG A 20 -7.53 1.32 4.32
C ARG A 20 -7.22 2.81 4.29
N ARG A 21 -8.02 3.54 3.53
CA ARG A 21 -7.97 4.99 3.47
C ARG A 21 -8.86 5.57 4.55
N VAL A 22 -8.34 6.53 5.31
CA VAL A 22 -9.06 7.23 6.37
C VAL A 22 -8.95 8.72 6.12
N TYR A 23 -10.09 9.40 6.00
CA TYR A 23 -10.18 10.85 5.84
C TYR A 23 -10.16 11.52 7.20
N ARG A 24 -9.39 12.61 7.34
CA ARG A 24 -9.33 13.39 8.59
C ARG A 24 -10.27 14.58 8.59
N SER A 25 -10.73 14.96 7.41
CA SER A 25 -11.71 16.02 7.23
C SER A 25 -12.57 15.70 5.99
N HIS A 26 -13.51 16.60 5.70
CA HIS A 26 -14.32 16.53 4.47
C HIS A 26 -13.52 16.87 3.20
N ARG A 27 -12.24 17.27 3.32
CA ARG A 27 -11.38 17.52 2.17
C ARG A 27 -10.91 16.20 1.57
N THR A 28 -11.08 16.06 0.25
CA THR A 28 -10.77 14.84 -0.51
C THR A 28 -9.30 14.41 -0.46
N ASP A 29 -8.43 15.35 -0.15
CA ASP A 29 -6.97 15.23 -0.18
C ASP A 29 -6.37 15.14 1.23
N ASP A 30 -7.19 15.36 2.26
CA ASP A 30 -6.82 15.19 3.65
C ASP A 30 -7.15 13.77 4.13
N TYR A 31 -6.34 12.82 3.67
CA TYR A 31 -6.45 11.42 4.04
C TYR A 31 -5.11 10.78 4.39
N GLY A 32 -5.20 9.69 5.16
CA GLY A 32 -4.10 8.78 5.43
C GLY A 32 -4.40 7.37 4.97
N TRP A 33 -3.35 6.60 4.73
CA TRP A 33 -3.46 5.16 4.61
C TRP A 33 -3.01 4.51 5.92
N VAL A 34 -3.87 3.65 6.45
CA VAL A 34 -3.66 2.88 7.68
C VAL A 34 -3.72 1.39 7.37
N HIS A 35 -3.01 0.61 8.16
CA HIS A 35 -3.08 -0.84 8.13
C HIS A 35 -3.10 -1.32 9.57
N ASP A 36 -3.98 -2.27 9.87
CA ASP A 36 -4.28 -2.64 11.27
C ASP A 36 -3.04 -3.13 12.03
N ASP A 37 -2.12 -3.81 11.33
CA ASP A 37 -0.87 -4.32 11.92
C ASP A 37 0.21 -3.25 12.14
N THR A 38 -0.05 -1.96 11.86
CA THR A 38 0.94 -0.90 12.09
C THR A 38 0.35 0.46 12.46
N HIS A 39 1.00 1.10 13.43
CA HIS A 39 0.73 2.50 13.80
C HIS A 39 1.44 3.51 12.87
N VAL A 40 2.24 3.03 11.92
CA VAL A 40 3.01 3.89 10.99
C VAL A 40 2.12 4.33 9.84
N ARG A 41 2.12 5.63 9.53
CA ARG A 41 1.44 6.16 8.34
C ARG A 41 2.09 5.59 7.07
N LEU A 42 1.30 4.89 6.28
CA LEU A 42 1.76 4.27 5.03
C LEU A 42 1.59 5.18 3.81
N THR A 43 1.01 6.38 3.97
CA THR A 43 0.54 7.23 2.88
C THR A 43 1.59 7.49 1.80
N VAL A 44 2.75 8.01 2.19
CA VAL A 44 3.82 8.36 1.24
C VAL A 44 4.34 7.12 0.51
N THR A 45 4.51 6.01 1.24
CA THR A 45 4.99 4.76 0.67
C THR A 45 3.98 4.16 -0.31
N LEU A 46 2.70 4.15 0.06
CA LEU A 46 1.62 3.66 -0.80
C LEU A 46 1.46 4.49 -2.07
N HIS A 47 1.53 5.83 -1.98
CA HIS A 47 1.50 6.68 -3.19
C HIS A 47 2.63 6.33 -4.16
N ARG A 48 3.85 6.10 -3.67
CA ARG A 48 4.96 5.63 -4.51
C ARG A 48 4.68 4.25 -5.10
N LEU A 49 4.15 3.32 -4.31
CA LEU A 49 3.81 1.97 -4.79
C LEU A 49 2.70 1.97 -5.83
N PHE A 50 1.72 2.87 -5.72
CA PHE A 50 0.70 3.08 -6.75
C PHE A 50 1.32 3.62 -8.04
N SER A 51 2.12 4.68 -7.95
CA SER A 51 2.80 5.27 -9.11
C SER A 51 3.73 4.26 -9.81
N SER A 52 4.39 3.38 -9.05
CA SER A 52 5.26 2.34 -9.61
C SER A 52 4.54 1.03 -10.00
N GLY A 53 3.22 0.94 -9.78
CA GLY A 53 2.38 -0.20 -10.18
C GLY A 53 2.53 -1.47 -9.32
N TYR A 54 3.09 -1.37 -8.10
CA TYR A 54 3.22 -2.51 -7.18
C TYR A 54 2.00 -2.69 -6.27
N ALA A 55 1.26 -1.61 -6.03
CA ALA A 55 -0.02 -1.63 -5.35
C ALA A 55 -1.06 -0.91 -6.22
N MET A 56 -2.33 -1.16 -5.96
CA MET A 56 -3.43 -0.47 -6.61
C MET A 56 -4.59 -0.27 -5.63
N LEU A 57 -5.53 0.59 -6.00
CA LEU A 57 -6.82 0.66 -5.33
C LEU A 57 -7.64 -0.58 -5.71
N SER A 58 -8.40 -1.11 -4.75
CA SER A 58 -9.35 -2.18 -5.07
C SER A 58 -10.39 -1.67 -6.08
N PRO A 59 -10.70 -2.43 -7.14
CA PRO A 59 -11.73 -2.07 -8.12
C PRO A 59 -13.12 -1.85 -7.47
N GLU A 60 -13.41 -2.63 -6.44
CA GLU A 60 -14.70 -2.62 -5.72
C GLU A 60 -14.77 -1.49 -4.68
N ASN A 61 -13.63 -1.08 -4.14
CA ASN A 61 -13.58 -0.06 -3.10
C ASN A 61 -12.29 0.77 -3.19
N ARG A 62 -12.44 2.01 -3.66
CA ARG A 62 -11.31 2.94 -3.81
C ARG A 62 -10.64 3.28 -2.46
N ASN A 63 -11.29 3.07 -1.32
CA ASN A 63 -10.71 3.27 0.00
C ASN A 63 -9.89 2.06 0.50
N VAL A 64 -9.67 1.06 -0.35
CA VAL A 64 -8.87 -0.13 -0.04
C VAL A 64 -7.68 -0.20 -1.00
N ALA A 65 -6.50 -0.43 -0.46
CA ALA A 65 -5.27 -0.64 -1.22
C ALA A 65 -4.87 -2.12 -1.16
N VAL A 66 -4.57 -2.69 -2.32
CA VAL A 66 -4.22 -4.10 -2.50
C VAL A 66 -2.96 -4.26 -3.35
N LEU A 67 -2.32 -5.43 -3.29
CA LEU A 67 -1.20 -5.77 -4.16
C LEU A 67 -1.65 -6.01 -5.61
N THR A 68 -0.84 -5.54 -6.55
CA THR A 68 -0.89 -5.99 -7.94
C THR A 68 -0.17 -7.33 -8.11
N ALA A 69 -0.31 -7.96 -9.28
CA ALA A 69 0.51 -9.14 -9.63
C ALA A 69 2.01 -8.83 -9.56
N LYS A 70 2.43 -7.64 -10.04
CA LYS A 70 3.81 -7.15 -9.96
C LYS A 70 4.28 -7.01 -8.51
N GLY A 71 3.44 -6.46 -7.63
CA GLY A 71 3.72 -6.36 -6.19
C GLY A 71 3.94 -7.73 -5.54
N ARG A 72 3.05 -8.69 -5.82
CA ARG A 72 3.17 -10.07 -5.33
C ARG A 72 4.46 -10.74 -5.80
N ALA A 73 4.76 -10.67 -7.09
CA ALA A 73 5.99 -11.25 -7.64
C ALA A 73 7.25 -10.66 -7.01
N THR A 74 7.27 -9.34 -6.77
CA THR A 74 8.40 -8.64 -6.14
C THR A 74 8.60 -9.07 -4.68
N LEU A 75 7.51 -9.32 -3.96
CA LEU A 75 7.58 -9.84 -2.60
C LEU A 75 8.20 -11.24 -2.58
N ILE A 76 7.70 -12.14 -3.44
CA ILE A 76 8.19 -13.52 -3.53
C ILE A 76 9.67 -13.55 -3.88
N ALA A 77 10.11 -12.78 -4.89
CA ALA A 77 11.50 -12.74 -5.34
C ALA A 77 12.50 -12.17 -4.32
N ARG A 78 12.04 -11.55 -3.22
CA ARG A 78 12.90 -10.98 -2.17
C ARG A 78 12.72 -11.63 -0.80
N CYS A 79 11.74 -12.54 -0.67
CA CYS A 79 11.49 -13.31 0.54
C CYS A 79 11.68 -14.83 0.35
N GLY A 80 11.84 -15.30 -0.88
CA GLY A 80 12.38 -16.63 -1.20
C GLY A 80 13.89 -16.57 -1.36
#